data_AF-A0A660U5I5-F1
#
_entry.id   AF-A0A660U5I5-F1
#
_cell.length_a   1.000
_cell.length_b   1.000
_cell.length_c   1.000
_cell.angle_alpha   90.00
_cell.angle_beta   90.00
_cell.angle_gamma   90.00
#
_symmetry.space_group_name_H-M   'P 1'
#
loop_
_entity.id
_entity.type
_entity.pdbx_description
1 polymer ?
#
loop_
_entity_poly.entity_id
_entity_poly.type
_entity_poly.pdbx_seq_one_letter_code
_entity_poly.pdbx_strand_id
1 'polypeptide(L)'
;MGIFGKKKKEDENLPTNIFMNPKIKVLEGFARDGEIPEPIIRMTKHMREKYGVNVGEYVTLKKDGILVKARVDVSSKKDGEAEVCRLNKAARTALMAKIGDEIEIIPPESIVLLIDTSGSMGDFVSGIVKIDAAKDALREFIRSKFLMAQGDRIGIVTFGEFATVVEGLSTNYEHLENRSQTLVPNGATAMYEGMKLSIDMLSGLSGVKRIVMLSDGVPTTTGRMAVIQAAKDAASKNVVIDTVGVGSPFDLMGYDEWLLKRIAEITGGTFRRVIELKELAGSFVEIAQKKNFTYLLPEK
;
A
#
# COMPACT_ATOMS: atom_id res chain seq x y z
N MET A 1 25.01 5.13 -35.32
CA MET A 1 24.83 6.30 -34.44
C MET A 1 23.36 6.32 -34.00
N GLY A 2 23.09 6.24 -32.69
CA GLY A 2 21.79 6.54 -32.07
C GLY A 2 20.69 5.48 -32.18
N ILE A 3 20.43 4.74 -31.10
CA ILE A 3 19.08 4.35 -30.58
C ILE A 3 19.25 3.56 -29.26
N PHE A 4 20.36 2.84 -29.07
CA PHE A 4 20.62 2.08 -27.82
C PHE A 4 21.11 2.91 -26.62
N GLY A 5 21.49 4.18 -26.83
CA GLY A 5 22.03 5.06 -25.78
C GLY A 5 20.99 5.85 -24.97
N LYS A 6 19.71 5.88 -25.38
CA LYS A 6 18.68 6.67 -24.68
C LYS A 6 17.97 5.92 -23.55
N LYS A 7 17.87 4.59 -23.61
CA LYS A 7 17.21 3.79 -22.54
C LYS A 7 17.92 3.87 -21.19
N LYS A 8 19.26 3.99 -21.17
CA LYS A 8 20.04 4.03 -19.91
C LYS A 8 20.00 5.38 -19.17
N LYS A 9 19.70 6.50 -19.84
CA LYS A 9 19.76 7.84 -19.21
C LYS A 9 18.49 8.23 -18.44
N GLU A 10 17.33 7.65 -18.75
CA GLU A 10 16.10 7.92 -17.98
C GLU A 10 15.99 7.11 -16.68
N ASP A 11 16.76 6.02 -16.55
CA ASP A 11 16.80 5.15 -15.37
C ASP A 11 17.76 5.64 -14.28
N GLU A 12 18.74 6.51 -14.60
CA GLU A 12 19.74 7.00 -13.64
C GLU A 12 19.20 7.98 -12.59
N ASN A 13 17.97 8.48 -12.77
CA ASN A 13 17.32 9.45 -11.87
C ASN A 13 16.09 8.89 -11.15
N LEU A 14 15.87 7.56 -11.17
CA LEU A 14 14.83 6.98 -10.34
C LEU A 14 15.30 7.02 -8.87
N PRO A 15 14.58 7.70 -7.97
CA PRO A 15 14.99 7.79 -6.57
C PRO A 15 15.15 6.39 -5.97
N THR A 16 16.22 6.16 -5.22
CA THR A 16 16.64 4.85 -4.69
C THR A 16 16.47 4.73 -3.18
N ASN A 17 15.69 5.60 -2.55
CA ASN A 17 15.47 5.52 -1.11
C ASN A 17 14.41 4.47 -0.77
N ILE A 18 14.71 3.67 0.25
CA ILE A 18 13.87 2.59 0.75
C ILE A 18 13.27 3.05 2.06
N PHE A 19 11.96 3.23 2.15
CA PHE A 19 11.32 3.25 3.47
C PHE A 19 11.50 1.87 4.08
N MET A 20 12.13 1.83 5.24
CA MET A 20 12.03 0.68 6.11
C MET A 20 11.08 1.05 7.22
N ASN A 21 10.29 0.09 7.69
CA ASN A 21 9.52 0.30 8.91
C ASN A 21 10.48 0.81 9.98
N PRO A 22 10.22 2.00 10.55
CA PRO A 22 11.17 2.61 11.43
C PRO A 22 11.39 1.77 12.66
N LYS A 23 12.66 1.53 12.96
CA LYS A 23 13.07 0.93 14.22
C LYS A 23 13.34 2.03 15.22
N ILE A 24 12.88 1.82 16.44
CA ILE A 24 13.11 2.72 17.55
C ILE A 24 13.76 1.97 18.70
N LYS A 25 14.67 2.65 19.38
CA LYS A 25 15.28 2.09 20.58
C LYS A 25 14.32 2.21 21.75
N VAL A 26 14.10 1.12 22.48
CA VAL A 26 13.33 1.11 23.72
C VAL A 26 14.14 1.85 24.78
N LEU A 27 13.55 2.89 25.33
CA LEU A 27 14.09 3.59 26.49
C LEU A 27 13.14 3.42 27.67
N GLU A 28 13.62 3.83 28.84
CA GLU A 28 12.78 3.91 30.02
C GLU A 28 11.62 4.89 29.78
N GLY A 29 10.41 4.45 30.11
CA GLY A 29 9.21 5.29 30.07
C GLY A 29 9.26 6.38 31.13
N PHE A 30 8.36 7.34 31.05
CA PHE A 30 8.32 8.47 31.98
C PHE A 30 7.68 8.10 33.31
N ALA A 31 7.92 8.90 34.36
CA ALA A 31 7.24 8.74 35.65
C ALA A 31 5.71 8.68 35.49
N ARG A 32 5.14 9.58 34.67
CA ARG A 32 3.70 9.61 34.33
C ARG A 32 3.21 8.42 33.53
N ASP A 33 4.11 7.72 32.82
CA ASP A 33 3.72 6.56 32.02
C ASP A 33 3.34 5.35 32.89
N GLY A 34 3.70 5.36 34.18
CA GLY A 34 3.28 4.36 35.16
C GLY A 34 1.78 4.42 35.50
N GLU A 35 1.13 5.56 35.26
CA GLU A 35 -0.29 5.79 35.52
C GLU A 35 -1.18 5.53 34.30
N ILE A 36 -0.57 5.32 33.13
CA ILE A 36 -1.28 5.11 31.86
C ILE A 36 -1.46 3.60 31.65
N PRO A 37 -2.70 3.08 31.73
CA PRO A 37 -2.95 1.64 31.64
C PRO A 37 -2.87 1.10 30.19
N GLU A 38 -3.16 1.94 29.19
CA GLU A 38 -3.10 1.55 27.78
C GLU A 38 -1.66 1.66 27.22
N PRO A 39 -1.26 0.82 26.24
CA PRO A 39 0.03 0.98 25.57
C PRO A 39 0.16 2.35 24.87
N ILE A 40 1.19 3.11 25.22
CA ILE A 40 1.51 4.41 24.59
C ILE A 40 2.96 4.43 24.12
N ILE A 41 3.14 5.06 22.95
CA ILE A 41 4.44 5.44 22.42
C ILE A 41 4.53 6.97 22.31
N ARG A 42 5.58 7.55 22.89
CA ARG A 42 5.89 8.97 22.71
C ARG A 42 6.78 9.17 21.50
N MET A 43 6.40 10.11 20.63
CA MET A 43 7.13 10.45 19.42
C MET A 43 7.41 11.95 19.36
N THR A 44 8.60 12.33 18.88
CA THR A 44 8.91 13.74 18.61
C THR A 44 8.08 14.25 17.42
N LYS A 45 7.94 15.57 17.30
CA LYS A 45 7.28 16.20 16.15
C LYS A 45 7.90 15.74 14.82
N HIS A 46 9.23 15.71 14.75
CA HIS A 46 9.96 15.27 13.57
C HIS A 46 9.62 13.83 13.17
N MET A 47 9.62 12.89 14.11
CA MET A 47 9.27 11.48 13.86
C MET A 47 7.81 11.34 13.40
N ARG A 48 6.89 12.06 14.05
CA ARG A 48 5.47 12.07 13.67
C ARG A 48 5.25 12.54 12.24
N GLU A 49 5.87 13.66 11.87
CA GLU A 49 5.79 14.20 10.50
C GLU A 49 6.43 13.24 9.49
N LYS A 50 7.60 12.69 9.82
CA LYS A 50 8.33 11.74 8.96
C LYS A 50 7.54 10.48 8.65
N TYR A 51 6.83 9.92 9.62
CA TYR A 51 6.03 8.70 9.45
C TYR A 51 4.54 8.97 9.21
N GLY A 52 4.15 10.25 9.18
CA GLY A 52 2.78 10.69 8.95
C GLY A 52 1.78 10.25 10.00
N VAL A 53 2.22 10.16 11.26
CA VAL A 53 1.41 9.73 12.39
C VAL A 53 1.06 10.93 13.28
N ASN A 54 -0.23 11.17 13.50
CA ASN A 54 -0.70 12.29 14.30
C ASN A 54 -0.83 11.93 15.79
N VAL A 55 -0.92 12.98 16.61
CA VAL A 55 -1.15 12.83 18.05
C VAL A 55 -2.54 12.22 18.28
N GLY A 56 -2.60 11.20 19.12
CA GLY A 56 -3.84 10.50 19.43
C GLY A 56 -4.20 9.39 18.44
N GLU A 57 -3.51 9.27 17.31
CA GLU A 57 -3.63 8.12 16.42
C GLU A 57 -2.94 6.88 17.00
N TYR A 58 -3.16 5.73 16.36
CA TYR A 58 -2.58 4.45 16.77
C TYR A 58 -1.57 3.95 15.74
N VAL A 59 -0.51 3.32 16.22
CA VAL A 59 0.47 2.58 15.42
C VAL A 59 0.56 1.14 15.92
N THR A 60 1.05 0.25 15.07
CA THR A 60 1.38 -1.11 15.49
C THR A 60 2.86 -1.20 15.78
N LEU A 61 3.21 -1.61 16.99
CA LEU A 61 4.57 -1.91 17.40
C LEU A 61 4.84 -3.39 17.20
N LYS A 62 6.00 -3.74 16.65
CA LYS A 62 6.40 -5.12 16.38
C LYS A 62 7.76 -5.44 16.95
N LYS A 63 7.83 -6.55 17.69
CA LYS A 63 9.08 -7.12 18.21
C LYS A 63 8.96 -8.63 18.31
N ASP A 64 9.92 -9.38 17.77
CA ASP A 64 9.98 -10.84 17.87
C ASP A 64 8.66 -11.55 17.47
N GLY A 65 7.94 -10.99 16.50
CA GLY A 65 6.63 -11.48 16.02
C GLY A 65 5.42 -11.02 16.85
N ILE A 66 5.63 -10.42 18.02
CA ILE A 66 4.58 -9.85 18.86
C ILE A 66 4.17 -8.49 18.30
N LEU A 67 2.85 -8.27 18.18
CA LEU A 67 2.25 -7.02 17.73
C LEU A 67 1.49 -6.36 18.88
N VAL A 68 1.76 -5.08 19.12
CA VAL A 68 1.05 -4.28 20.14
C VAL A 68 0.58 -2.98 19.52
N LYS A 69 -0.73 -2.74 19.58
CA LYS A 69 -1.31 -1.46 19.18
C LYS A 69 -1.03 -0.42 20.27
N ALA A 70 -0.40 0.68 19.90
CA ALA A 70 -0.04 1.76 20.82
C ALA A 70 -0.56 3.10 20.33
N ARG A 71 -1.07 3.90 21.25
CA ARG A 71 -1.49 5.28 20.96
C ARG A 71 -0.28 6.19 20.91
N VAL A 72 -0.26 7.13 19.97
CA VAL A 72 0.83 8.09 19.79
C VAL A 72 0.59 9.34 20.63
N ASP A 73 1.58 9.69 21.45
CA ASP A 73 1.60 10.92 22.25
C ASP A 73 2.86 11.77 21.94
N VAL A 74 2.84 13.03 22.35
CA VAL A 74 3.91 14.00 22.07
C VAL A 74 4.98 13.98 23.15
N SER A 75 6.24 13.95 22.72
CA SER A 75 7.38 14.33 23.56
C SER A 75 7.44 15.85 23.69
N SER A 76 7.34 16.38 24.91
CA SER A 76 7.55 17.80 25.21
C SER A 76 9.01 18.10 25.54
N LYS A 77 9.41 19.39 25.58
CA LYS A 77 10.76 19.78 26.03
C LYS A 77 11.10 19.29 27.44
N LYS A 78 10.09 19.19 28.32
CA LYS A 78 10.23 18.65 29.68
C LYS A 78 10.50 17.14 29.68
N ASP A 79 10.23 16.45 28.58
CA ASP A 79 10.43 15.01 28.39
C ASP A 79 11.80 14.67 27.76
N GLY A 80 12.67 15.67 27.56
CA GLY A 80 13.95 15.56 26.87
C GLY A 80 13.80 15.55 25.35
N GLU A 81 14.58 16.42 24.68
CA GLU A 81 14.50 16.66 23.23
C GLU A 81 15.19 15.60 22.36
N ALA A 82 15.70 14.50 22.94
CA ALA A 82 16.34 13.45 22.15
C ALA A 82 15.38 12.89 21.09
N GLU A 83 15.87 12.72 19.85
CA GLU A 83 15.12 12.20 18.69
C GLU A 83 14.85 10.69 18.79
N VAL A 84 14.20 10.28 19.89
CA VAL A 84 13.95 8.88 20.23
C VAL A 84 12.50 8.70 20.67
N CYS A 85 11.89 7.60 20.25
CA CYS A 85 10.56 7.21 20.71
C CYS A 85 10.65 6.44 22.03
N ARG A 86 9.61 6.55 22.87
CA ARG A 86 9.60 5.94 24.21
C ARG A 86 8.32 5.19 24.48
N LEU A 87 8.44 4.07 25.18
CA LEU A 87 7.35 3.13 25.44
C LEU A 87 7.01 3.13 26.91
N ASN A 88 5.72 3.16 27.24
CA ASN A 88 5.30 2.99 28.62
C ASN A 88 5.52 1.55 29.12
N LYS A 89 5.25 1.33 30.42
CA LYS A 89 5.40 0.00 31.04
C LYS A 89 4.50 -1.05 30.39
N ALA A 90 3.23 -0.72 30.12
CA ALA A 90 2.28 -1.63 29.49
C ALA A 90 2.75 -2.12 28.12
N ALA A 91 3.19 -1.20 27.24
CA ALA A 91 3.73 -1.54 25.92
C ALA A 91 4.99 -2.41 26.01
N ARG A 92 5.92 -2.08 26.92
CA ARG A 92 7.14 -2.88 27.15
C ARG A 92 6.81 -4.29 27.64
N THR A 93 5.90 -4.43 28.59
CA THR A 93 5.46 -5.74 29.08
C THR A 93 4.81 -6.57 27.98
N ALA A 94 3.89 -5.96 27.22
CA ALA A 94 3.19 -6.66 26.14
C ALA A 94 4.16 -7.12 25.02
N LEU A 95 5.17 -6.32 24.69
CA LEU A 95 6.22 -6.67 23.71
C LEU A 95 7.36 -7.51 24.30
N MET A 96 7.36 -7.80 25.61
CA MET A 96 8.50 -8.39 26.32
C MET A 96 9.82 -7.65 26.03
N ALA A 97 9.73 -6.32 25.88
CA ALA A 97 10.81 -5.47 25.46
C ALA A 97 11.65 -5.00 26.65
N LYS A 98 12.98 -5.06 26.50
CA LYS A 98 13.95 -4.55 27.46
C LYS A 98 14.44 -3.18 27.03
N ILE A 99 14.92 -2.39 28.00
CA ILE A 99 15.60 -1.13 27.69
C ILE A 99 16.80 -1.46 26.80
N GLY A 100 16.92 -0.76 25.68
CA GLY A 100 17.96 -0.94 24.68
C GLY A 100 17.54 -1.75 23.45
N ASP A 101 16.43 -2.51 23.51
CA ASP A 101 15.92 -3.27 22.36
C ASP A 101 15.49 -2.35 21.21
N GLU A 102 15.39 -2.89 19.99
CA GLU A 102 14.78 -2.19 18.86
C GLU A 102 13.35 -2.69 18.62
N ILE A 103 12.41 -1.76 18.44
CA ILE A 103 11.01 -2.05 18.09
C ILE A 103 10.71 -1.46 16.72
N GLU A 104 10.13 -2.27 15.86
CA GLU A 104 9.65 -1.86 14.56
C GLU A 104 8.28 -1.17 14.74
N ILE A 105 8.12 0.06 14.23
CA ILE A 105 6.82 0.73 14.18
C ILE A 105 6.25 0.53 12.77
N ILE A 106 5.04 0.02 12.71
CA ILE A 106 4.28 -0.17 11.50
C ILE A 106 3.16 0.89 11.49
N PRO A 107 3.30 1.96 10.69
CA PRO A 107 2.25 2.96 10.55
C PRO A 107 1.06 2.40 9.77
N PRO A 108 -0.16 2.94 9.99
CA PRO A 108 -1.32 2.62 9.16
C PRO A 108 -1.09 2.98 7.69
N GLU A 109 -1.67 2.18 6.80
CA GLU A 109 -1.62 2.44 5.35
C GLU A 109 -2.91 3.11 4.84
N SER A 110 -2.78 3.95 3.82
CA SER A 110 -3.90 4.33 2.95
C SER A 110 -3.72 3.63 1.61
N ILE A 111 -4.66 2.75 1.27
CA ILE A 111 -4.57 1.81 0.17
C ILE A 111 -5.71 2.06 -0.80
N VAL A 112 -5.42 2.09 -2.10
CA VAL A 112 -6.45 2.02 -3.13
C VAL A 112 -6.31 0.68 -3.87
N LEU A 113 -7.38 -0.10 -3.90
CA LEU A 113 -7.50 -1.26 -4.76
C LEU A 113 -7.96 -0.76 -6.14
N LEU A 114 -7.06 -0.78 -7.11
CA LEU A 114 -7.29 -0.27 -8.47
C LEU A 114 -7.53 -1.45 -9.42
N ILE A 115 -8.78 -1.72 -9.76
CA ILE A 115 -9.19 -2.98 -10.37
C ILE A 115 -9.67 -2.80 -11.80
N ASP A 116 -9.08 -3.58 -12.70
CA ASP A 116 -9.55 -3.70 -14.06
C ASP A 116 -10.96 -4.30 -14.10
N THR A 117 -11.84 -3.60 -14.78
CA THR A 117 -13.22 -4.00 -15.06
C THR A 117 -13.51 -3.86 -16.55
N SER A 118 -12.49 -3.97 -17.40
CA SER A 118 -12.66 -3.98 -18.85
C SER A 118 -13.44 -5.22 -19.32
N GLY A 119 -13.89 -5.22 -20.58
CA GLY A 119 -14.68 -6.31 -21.14
C GLY A 119 -14.01 -7.69 -21.03
N SER A 120 -12.67 -7.77 -21.12
CA SER A 120 -11.90 -9.01 -20.98
C SER A 120 -12.02 -9.65 -19.60
N MET A 121 -12.32 -8.87 -18.56
CA MET A 121 -12.55 -9.40 -17.22
C MET A 121 -13.85 -10.22 -17.12
N GLY A 122 -14.72 -10.16 -18.14
CA GLY A 122 -15.88 -11.04 -18.28
C GLY A 122 -15.55 -12.42 -18.84
N ASP A 123 -14.31 -12.65 -19.29
CA ASP A 123 -13.92 -13.93 -19.88
C ASP A 123 -13.89 -15.06 -18.85
N PHE A 124 -14.18 -16.27 -19.34
CA PHE A 124 -14.12 -17.50 -18.58
C PHE A 124 -12.80 -18.23 -18.83
N VAL A 125 -11.99 -18.41 -17.79
CA VAL A 125 -10.69 -19.08 -17.86
C VAL A 125 -10.65 -20.21 -16.83
N SER A 126 -10.34 -21.42 -17.29
CA SER A 126 -10.16 -22.59 -16.42
C SER A 126 -11.32 -22.84 -15.43
N GLY A 127 -12.57 -22.59 -15.86
CA GLY A 127 -13.75 -22.83 -15.01
C GLY A 127 -14.24 -21.62 -14.21
N ILE A 128 -13.59 -20.46 -14.31
CA ILE A 128 -13.85 -19.28 -13.46
C ILE A 128 -13.92 -18.01 -14.33
N VAL A 129 -14.86 -17.12 -14.04
CA VAL A 129 -14.89 -15.79 -14.65
C VAL A 129 -13.83 -14.90 -13.99
N LYS A 130 -12.99 -14.21 -14.78
CA LYS A 130 -11.87 -13.41 -14.24
C LYS A 130 -12.33 -12.37 -13.19
N ILE A 131 -13.44 -11.68 -13.43
CA ILE A 131 -13.96 -10.69 -12.48
C ILE A 131 -14.41 -11.30 -11.15
N ASP A 132 -14.93 -12.52 -11.15
CA ASP A 132 -15.35 -13.19 -9.91
C ASP A 132 -14.13 -13.58 -9.08
N ALA A 133 -13.07 -14.07 -9.73
CA ALA A 133 -11.79 -14.30 -9.06
C ALA A 133 -11.19 -13.00 -8.49
N ALA A 134 -11.32 -11.88 -9.22
CA ALA A 134 -10.90 -10.57 -8.72
C ALA A 134 -11.69 -10.14 -7.48
N LYS A 135 -13.03 -10.28 -7.49
CA LYS A 135 -13.90 -9.96 -6.35
C LYS A 135 -13.52 -10.76 -5.10
N ASP A 136 -13.23 -12.05 -5.26
CA ASP A 136 -12.79 -12.91 -4.16
C ASP A 136 -11.41 -12.51 -3.64
N ALA A 137 -10.48 -12.15 -4.54
CA ALA A 137 -9.18 -11.65 -4.12
C ALA A 137 -9.25 -10.31 -3.36
N LEU A 138 -10.14 -9.41 -3.77
CA LEU A 138 -10.41 -8.16 -3.03
C LEU A 138 -10.98 -8.45 -1.65
N ARG A 139 -11.95 -9.35 -1.55
CA ARG A 139 -12.56 -9.78 -0.29
C ARG A 139 -11.48 -10.29 0.68
N GLU A 140 -10.63 -11.20 0.21
CA GLU A 140 -9.56 -11.77 1.02
C GLU A 140 -8.49 -10.74 1.40
N PHE A 141 -8.19 -9.77 0.52
CA PHE A 141 -7.31 -8.66 0.86
C PHE A 141 -7.89 -7.80 1.99
N ILE A 142 -9.14 -7.35 1.83
CA ILE A 142 -9.83 -6.49 2.78
C ILE A 142 -9.95 -7.20 4.13
N ARG A 143 -10.28 -8.50 4.12
CA ARG A 143 -10.35 -9.36 5.31
C ARG A 143 -9.00 -9.50 5.99
N SER A 144 -7.93 -9.75 5.23
CA SER A 144 -6.57 -9.86 5.77
C SER A 144 -6.14 -8.56 6.44
N LYS A 145 -6.39 -7.39 5.81
CA LYS A 145 -6.08 -6.09 6.39
C LYS A 145 -6.88 -5.80 7.66
N PHE A 146 -8.16 -6.15 7.67
CA PHE A 146 -9.01 -6.01 8.85
C PHE A 146 -8.51 -6.87 10.02
N LEU A 147 -8.17 -8.14 9.77
CA LEU A 147 -7.64 -9.05 10.79
C LEU A 147 -6.30 -8.58 11.38
N MET A 148 -5.47 -7.88 10.60
CA MET A 148 -4.25 -7.25 11.12
C MET A 148 -4.53 -6.04 12.02
N ALA A 149 -5.74 -5.46 11.98
CA ALA A 149 -6.25 -4.40 12.86
C ALA A 149 -5.37 -3.14 13.02
N GLN A 150 -4.62 -2.78 11.96
CA GLN A 150 -3.62 -1.71 12.02
C GLN A 150 -4.17 -0.30 11.75
N GLY A 151 -5.49 -0.18 11.52
CA GLY A 151 -6.11 1.10 11.16
C GLY A 151 -5.92 1.49 9.71
N ASP A 152 -5.62 0.52 8.83
CA ASP A 152 -5.48 0.73 7.39
C ASP A 152 -6.81 1.27 6.82
N ARG A 153 -6.72 2.28 5.94
CA ARG A 153 -7.83 2.82 5.17
C ARG A 153 -7.77 2.25 3.76
N ILE A 154 -8.88 1.72 3.26
CA ILE A 154 -8.94 1.11 1.93
C ILE A 154 -9.99 1.85 1.10
N GLY A 155 -9.66 2.18 -0.14
CA GLY A 155 -10.58 2.65 -1.17
C GLY A 155 -10.60 1.68 -2.34
N ILE A 156 -11.65 1.73 -3.15
CA ILE A 156 -11.82 0.87 -4.31
C ILE A 156 -12.07 1.76 -5.53
N VAL A 157 -11.19 1.66 -6.51
CA VAL A 157 -11.31 2.33 -7.81
C VAL A 157 -11.32 1.26 -8.88
N THR A 158 -12.19 1.40 -9.86
CA THR A 158 -12.19 0.53 -11.04
C THR A 158 -11.86 1.31 -12.29
N PHE A 159 -11.36 0.61 -13.31
CA PHE A 159 -11.20 1.16 -14.65
C PHE A 159 -11.68 0.14 -15.68
N GLY A 160 -12.61 0.57 -16.53
CA GLY A 160 -13.09 -0.17 -17.70
C GLY A 160 -13.23 0.83 -18.84
N GLU A 161 -14.46 1.01 -19.33
CA GLU A 161 -14.81 2.12 -20.23
C GLU A 161 -14.39 3.49 -19.65
N PHE A 162 -14.65 3.69 -18.35
CA PHE A 162 -14.24 4.87 -17.59
C PHE A 162 -13.65 4.43 -16.25
N ALA A 163 -12.89 5.33 -15.61
CA ALA A 163 -12.47 5.13 -14.23
C ALA A 163 -13.55 5.60 -13.24
N THR A 164 -13.82 4.81 -12.21
CA THR A 164 -14.87 5.11 -11.21
C THR A 164 -14.39 4.84 -9.79
N VAL A 165 -14.69 5.75 -8.86
CA VAL A 165 -14.53 5.49 -7.43
C VAL A 165 -15.74 4.68 -6.95
N VAL A 166 -15.52 3.41 -6.64
CA VAL A 166 -16.57 2.51 -6.11
C VAL A 166 -16.77 2.75 -4.61
N GLU A 167 -15.69 3.00 -3.89
CA GLU A 167 -15.69 3.33 -2.46
C GLU A 167 -14.49 4.23 -2.15
N GLY A 168 -14.72 5.30 -1.38
CA GLY A 168 -13.64 6.16 -0.87
C GLY A 168 -12.82 5.48 0.20
N LEU A 169 -11.74 6.12 0.67
CA LEU A 169 -10.92 5.60 1.77
C LEU A 169 -11.77 5.42 3.03
N SER A 170 -11.91 4.17 3.47
CA SER A 170 -12.74 3.78 4.60
C SER A 170 -12.02 2.77 5.49
N THR A 171 -12.39 2.75 6.77
CA THR A 171 -12.02 1.67 7.71
C THR A 171 -13.20 0.72 7.95
N ASN A 172 -14.35 0.96 7.32
CA ASN A 172 -15.54 0.13 7.47
C ASN A 172 -15.43 -1.11 6.56
N TYR A 173 -14.99 -2.20 7.16
CA TYR A 173 -14.78 -3.49 6.50
C TYR A 173 -16.04 -4.00 5.78
N GLU A 174 -17.20 -3.96 6.43
CA GLU A 174 -18.44 -4.49 5.88
C GLU A 174 -18.88 -3.73 4.63
N HIS A 175 -18.75 -2.40 4.66
CA HIS A 175 -18.99 -1.58 3.48
C HIS A 175 -18.01 -1.92 2.35
N LEU A 176 -16.70 -1.98 2.65
CA LEU A 176 -15.69 -2.30 1.64
C LEU A 176 -15.91 -3.66 0.99
N GLU A 177 -16.22 -4.70 1.78
CA GLU A 177 -16.52 -6.03 1.28
C GLU A 177 -17.76 -6.00 0.37
N ASN A 178 -18.86 -5.39 0.82
CA ASN A 178 -20.08 -5.30 0.03
C ASN A 178 -19.85 -4.55 -1.29
N ARG A 179 -19.12 -3.43 -1.25
CA ARG A 179 -18.79 -2.64 -2.44
C ARG A 179 -17.87 -3.40 -3.40
N SER A 180 -16.91 -4.19 -2.90
CA SER A 180 -16.04 -5.01 -3.73
C SER A 180 -16.78 -6.10 -4.51
N GLN A 181 -17.98 -6.50 -4.09
CA GLN A 181 -18.78 -7.49 -4.82
C GLN A 181 -19.61 -6.90 -5.98
N THR A 182 -19.73 -5.57 -6.05
CA THR A 182 -20.55 -4.87 -7.05
C THR A 182 -19.88 -4.69 -8.42
N LEU A 183 -18.63 -5.14 -8.58
CA LEU A 183 -17.85 -4.88 -9.80
C LEU A 183 -18.44 -5.64 -11.01
N VAL A 184 -18.50 -4.96 -12.15
CA VAL A 184 -19.04 -5.53 -13.40
C VAL A 184 -18.10 -5.20 -14.55
N PRO A 185 -17.71 -6.18 -15.39
CA PRO A 185 -16.91 -5.94 -16.59
C PRO A 185 -17.66 -5.07 -17.59
N ASN A 186 -16.99 -4.08 -18.16
CA ASN A 186 -17.52 -3.20 -19.18
C ASN A 186 -16.41 -2.48 -19.98
N GLY A 187 -16.53 -2.56 -21.31
CA GLY A 187 -15.90 -1.62 -22.24
C GLY A 187 -14.37 -1.69 -22.28
N ALA A 188 -13.78 -0.51 -22.48
CA ALA A 188 -12.34 -0.29 -22.67
C ALA A 188 -11.51 -0.57 -21.40
N THR A 189 -10.25 -0.13 -21.41
CA THR A 189 -9.26 -0.30 -20.33
C THR A 189 -8.65 1.07 -20.00
N ALA A 190 -9.41 1.91 -19.30
CA ALA A 190 -9.07 3.29 -18.94
C ALA A 190 -8.01 3.40 -17.81
N MET A 191 -6.88 2.68 -17.97
CA MET A 191 -5.84 2.52 -16.96
C MET A 191 -5.25 3.86 -16.46
N TYR A 192 -4.97 4.80 -17.37
CA TYR A 192 -4.45 6.12 -17.01
C TYR A 192 -5.39 6.89 -16.07
N GLU A 193 -6.69 6.90 -16.38
CA GLU A 193 -7.70 7.59 -15.58
C GLU A 193 -7.85 6.94 -14.20
N GLY A 194 -7.86 5.60 -14.15
CA GLY A 194 -7.92 4.84 -12.91
C GLY A 194 -6.74 5.12 -11.99
N MET A 195 -5.52 5.15 -12.56
CA MET A 195 -4.33 5.56 -11.83
C MET A 195 -4.46 6.99 -11.31
N LYS A 196 -4.91 7.93 -12.14
CA LYS A 196 -5.04 9.33 -11.74
C LYS A 196 -6.02 9.52 -10.58
N LEU A 197 -7.21 8.92 -10.65
CA LEU A 197 -8.19 8.94 -9.56
C LEU A 197 -7.62 8.36 -8.26
N SER A 198 -6.90 7.24 -8.37
CA SER A 198 -6.27 6.57 -7.22
C SER A 198 -5.17 7.42 -6.59
N ILE A 199 -4.33 8.04 -7.42
CA ILE A 199 -3.26 8.94 -6.98
C ILE A 199 -3.85 10.18 -6.31
N ASP A 200 -4.87 10.79 -6.90
CA ASP A 200 -5.51 11.98 -6.35
C ASP A 200 -6.20 11.69 -5.01
N MET A 201 -6.85 10.53 -4.87
CA MET A 201 -7.45 10.06 -3.60
C MET A 201 -6.42 9.92 -2.48
N LEU A 202 -5.19 9.50 -2.82
CA LEU A 202 -4.10 9.36 -1.85
C LEU A 202 -3.28 10.64 -1.68
N SER A 203 -3.37 11.58 -2.62
CA SER A 203 -2.60 12.81 -2.61
C SER A 203 -2.96 13.66 -1.39
N GLY A 204 -1.96 14.33 -0.80
CA GLY A 204 -2.14 15.15 0.40
C GLY A 204 -2.32 14.37 1.71
N LEU A 205 -2.49 13.05 1.68
CA LEU A 205 -2.49 12.23 2.89
C LEU A 205 -1.08 12.06 3.45
N SER A 206 -1.00 12.04 4.78
CA SER A 206 0.20 11.65 5.51
C SER A 206 0.30 10.13 5.62
N GLY A 207 1.53 9.65 5.82
CA GLY A 207 1.81 8.25 6.09
C GLY A 207 2.01 7.43 4.82
N VAL A 208 1.85 6.12 4.98
CA VAL A 208 2.04 5.15 3.90
C VAL A 208 0.89 5.24 2.90
N LYS A 209 1.22 5.38 1.61
CA LYS A 209 0.25 5.44 0.52
C LYS A 209 0.56 4.41 -0.55
N ARG A 210 -0.45 3.58 -0.88
CA ARG A 210 -0.27 2.45 -1.78
C ARG A 210 -1.45 2.27 -2.72
N ILE A 211 -1.17 1.87 -3.94
CA ILE A 211 -2.14 1.35 -4.89
C ILE A 211 -1.82 -0.11 -5.12
N VAL A 212 -2.81 -0.98 -5.01
CA VAL A 212 -2.72 -2.38 -5.46
C VAL A 212 -3.54 -2.50 -6.72
N MET A 213 -2.86 -2.61 -7.85
CA MET A 213 -3.45 -2.62 -9.17
C MET A 213 -3.60 -4.04 -9.70
N LEU A 214 -4.78 -4.39 -10.19
CA LEU A 214 -5.05 -5.63 -10.91
C LEU A 214 -5.39 -5.32 -12.36
N SER A 215 -4.76 -6.01 -13.33
CA SER A 215 -5.15 -5.89 -14.74
C SER A 215 -4.90 -7.18 -15.53
N ASP A 216 -5.78 -7.44 -16.49
CA ASP A 216 -5.69 -8.53 -17.47
C ASP A 216 -5.59 -8.01 -18.91
N GLY A 217 -5.22 -6.74 -19.08
CA GLY A 217 -5.29 -6.09 -20.38
C GLY A 217 -4.16 -5.10 -20.65
N VAL A 218 -4.32 -4.39 -21.77
CA VAL A 218 -3.45 -3.28 -22.18
C VAL A 218 -4.28 -1.99 -22.14
N PRO A 219 -3.68 -0.82 -21.86
CA PRO A 219 -4.40 0.45 -21.97
C PRO A 219 -4.96 0.64 -23.38
N THR A 220 -6.25 0.91 -23.49
CA THR A 220 -6.92 1.10 -24.80
C THR A 220 -7.43 2.51 -25.01
N THR A 221 -7.66 3.30 -23.96
CA THR A 221 -8.09 4.71 -24.07
C THR A 221 -6.93 5.70 -24.23
N THR A 222 -5.74 5.31 -23.76
CA THR A 222 -4.50 6.11 -23.82
C THR A 222 -3.31 5.22 -24.14
N GLY A 223 -2.22 5.81 -24.63
CA GLY A 223 -0.97 5.07 -24.88
C GLY A 223 -0.16 4.82 -23.61
N ARG A 224 0.74 3.81 -23.66
CA ARG A 224 1.68 3.45 -22.58
C ARG A 224 2.37 4.64 -21.94
N MET A 225 2.79 5.63 -22.73
CA MET A 225 3.53 6.79 -22.23
C MET A 225 2.72 7.63 -21.24
N ALA A 226 1.40 7.75 -21.40
CA ALA A 226 0.54 8.46 -20.46
C ALA A 226 0.51 7.73 -19.10
N VAL A 227 0.38 6.40 -19.13
CA VAL A 227 0.41 5.53 -17.94
C VAL A 227 1.77 5.62 -17.23
N ILE A 228 2.87 5.60 -17.97
CA ILE A 228 4.22 5.81 -17.42
C ILE A 228 4.35 7.19 -16.76
N GLN A 229 3.76 8.23 -17.35
CA GLN A 229 3.77 9.56 -16.74
C GLN A 229 2.94 9.61 -15.45
N ALA A 230 1.81 8.90 -15.39
CA ALA A 230 1.02 8.74 -14.15
C ALA A 230 1.81 7.99 -13.07
N ALA A 231 2.59 6.96 -13.42
CA ALA A 231 3.48 6.28 -12.46
C ALA A 231 4.56 7.23 -11.91
N LYS A 232 5.14 8.10 -12.76
CA LYS A 232 6.09 9.13 -12.31
C LYS A 232 5.43 10.15 -11.38
N ASP A 233 4.20 10.56 -11.67
CA ASP A 233 3.42 11.44 -10.79
C ASP A 233 3.15 10.77 -9.43
N ALA A 234 2.74 9.49 -9.42
CA ALA A 234 2.57 8.70 -8.20
C ALA A 234 3.85 8.68 -7.34
N ALA A 235 5.00 8.39 -7.96
CA ALA A 235 6.29 8.38 -7.29
C ALA A 235 6.62 9.75 -6.67
N SER A 236 6.42 10.85 -7.41
CA SER A 236 6.64 12.22 -6.88
C SER A 236 5.75 12.56 -5.68
N LYS A 237 4.58 11.92 -5.57
CA LYS A 237 3.62 12.05 -4.48
C LYS A 237 3.83 11.01 -3.37
N ASN A 238 4.90 10.21 -3.40
CA ASN A 238 5.17 9.11 -2.46
C ASN A 238 4.05 8.05 -2.44
N VAL A 239 3.50 7.70 -3.60
CA VAL A 239 2.51 6.63 -3.76
C VAL A 239 3.18 5.43 -4.43
N VAL A 240 3.22 4.31 -3.71
CA VAL A 240 3.76 3.03 -4.20
C VAL A 240 2.68 2.28 -4.97
N ILE A 241 3.01 1.65 -6.09
CA ILE A 241 2.05 0.86 -6.87
C ILE A 241 2.51 -0.59 -6.99
N ASP A 242 1.84 -1.48 -6.28
CA ASP A 242 1.94 -2.92 -6.53
C ASP A 242 1.05 -3.27 -7.73
N THR A 243 1.57 -4.05 -8.68
CA THR A 243 0.84 -4.47 -9.87
C THR A 243 0.69 -5.99 -9.90
N VAL A 244 -0.51 -6.45 -10.23
CA VAL A 244 -0.85 -7.85 -10.39
C VAL A 244 -1.40 -8.03 -11.80
N GLY A 245 -0.66 -8.78 -12.61
CA GLY A 245 -1.07 -9.17 -13.94
C GLY A 245 -1.77 -10.52 -13.91
N VAL A 246 -2.99 -10.58 -14.44
CA VAL A 246 -3.77 -11.83 -14.57
C VAL A 246 -3.84 -12.22 -16.04
N GLY A 247 -3.45 -13.44 -16.38
CA GLY A 247 -3.54 -13.91 -17.76
C GLY A 247 -3.31 -15.42 -17.89
N SER A 248 -3.80 -15.99 -18.98
CA SER A 248 -3.59 -17.40 -19.31
C SER A 248 -2.18 -17.64 -19.86
N PRO A 249 -1.55 -18.80 -19.59
CA PRO A 249 -0.29 -19.15 -20.24
C PRO A 249 -0.45 -19.39 -21.76
N PHE A 250 -1.70 -19.49 -22.25
CA PHE A 250 -2.03 -19.64 -23.66
C PHE A 250 -2.43 -18.32 -24.35
N ASP A 251 -2.60 -17.23 -23.59
CA ASP A 251 -2.88 -15.91 -24.15
C ASP A 251 -1.56 -15.25 -24.56
N LEU A 252 -1.13 -15.46 -25.81
CA LEU A 252 -0.02 -14.70 -26.42
C LEU A 252 -0.23 -13.17 -26.40
N MET A 253 -1.41 -12.70 -25.98
CA MET A 253 -1.82 -11.29 -25.85
C MET A 253 -2.25 -10.90 -24.42
N GLY A 254 -1.97 -11.74 -23.41
CA GLY A 254 -2.65 -11.74 -22.10
C GLY A 254 -2.70 -10.43 -21.32
N TYR A 255 -1.65 -9.61 -21.25
CA TYR A 255 -1.67 -8.23 -20.71
C TYR A 255 -0.29 -7.59 -20.92
N ASP A 256 -0.17 -6.28 -20.70
CA ASP A 256 1.10 -5.57 -20.86
C ASP A 256 2.02 -5.74 -19.65
N GLU A 257 2.64 -6.92 -19.53
CA GLU A 257 3.54 -7.22 -18.42
C GLU A 257 4.71 -6.24 -18.32
N TRP A 258 5.25 -5.79 -19.46
CA TRP A 258 6.34 -4.80 -19.46
C TRP A 258 5.88 -3.50 -18.81
N LEU A 259 4.67 -3.03 -19.15
CA LEU A 259 4.11 -1.82 -18.58
C LEU A 259 3.85 -1.98 -17.07
N LEU A 260 3.24 -3.09 -16.63
CA LEU A 260 2.97 -3.33 -15.20
C LEU A 260 4.25 -3.40 -14.38
N LYS A 261 5.27 -4.12 -14.86
CA LYS A 261 6.61 -4.13 -14.25
C LYS A 261 7.19 -2.73 -14.17
N ARG A 262 7.09 -1.96 -15.25
CA ARG A 262 7.63 -0.60 -15.30
C ARG A 262 6.92 0.35 -14.31
N ILE A 263 5.60 0.23 -14.13
CA ILE A 263 4.85 0.99 -13.12
C ILE A 263 5.35 0.66 -11.71
N ALA A 264 5.49 -0.63 -11.40
CA ALA A 264 6.00 -1.07 -10.10
C ALA A 264 7.43 -0.57 -9.85
N GLU A 265 8.34 -0.71 -10.84
CA GLU A 265 9.71 -0.22 -10.76
C GLU A 265 9.80 1.29 -10.51
N ILE A 266 9.04 2.11 -11.25
CA ILE A 266 9.05 3.57 -11.11
C ILE A 266 8.60 4.00 -9.70
N THR A 267 7.68 3.27 -9.10
CA THR A 267 7.04 3.64 -7.83
C THR A 267 7.62 2.93 -6.62
N GLY A 268 8.57 2.00 -6.81
CA GLY A 268 9.14 1.17 -5.74
C GLY A 268 8.25 0.02 -5.27
N GLY A 269 7.19 -0.30 -6.03
CA GLY A 269 6.26 -1.40 -5.74
C GLY A 269 6.75 -2.74 -6.29
N THR A 270 5.88 -3.74 -6.22
CA THR A 270 6.16 -5.10 -6.70
C THR A 270 5.23 -5.50 -7.84
N PHE A 271 5.76 -6.22 -8.83
CA PHE A 271 4.96 -6.89 -9.85
C PHE A 271 4.78 -8.36 -9.50
N ARG A 272 3.55 -8.87 -9.65
CA ARG A 272 3.23 -10.29 -9.56
C ARG A 272 2.47 -10.75 -10.79
N ARG A 273 2.88 -11.89 -11.33
CA ARG A 273 2.16 -12.61 -12.37
C ARG A 273 1.30 -13.70 -11.71
N VAL A 274 0.02 -13.73 -12.04
CA VAL A 274 -0.91 -14.81 -11.66
C VAL A 274 -1.39 -15.48 -12.93
N ILE A 275 -1.06 -16.76 -13.08
CA ILE A 275 -1.40 -17.58 -14.25
C ILE A 275 -2.72 -18.31 -14.02
N GLU A 276 -2.90 -18.88 -12.82
CA GLU A 276 -4.12 -19.58 -12.46
C GLU A 276 -5.02 -18.69 -11.60
N LEU A 277 -6.26 -18.45 -12.04
CA LEU A 277 -7.21 -17.59 -11.33
C LEU A 277 -7.46 -18.04 -9.88
N LYS A 278 -7.37 -19.34 -9.61
CA LYS A 278 -7.52 -19.91 -8.25
C LYS A 278 -6.43 -19.43 -7.27
N GLU A 279 -5.30 -18.96 -7.75
CA GLU A 279 -4.18 -18.45 -6.93
C GLU A 279 -4.29 -16.95 -6.64
N LEU A 280 -5.19 -16.24 -7.34
CA LEU A 280 -5.29 -14.79 -7.25
C LEU A 280 -5.60 -14.30 -5.83
N ALA A 281 -6.52 -14.98 -5.14
CA ALA A 281 -6.86 -14.64 -3.75
C ALA A 281 -5.66 -14.82 -2.82
N GLY A 282 -4.91 -15.91 -2.95
CA GLY A 282 -3.69 -16.15 -2.17
C GLY A 282 -2.63 -15.07 -2.41
N SER A 283 -2.44 -14.65 -3.66
CA SER A 283 -1.55 -13.55 -4.02
C SER A 283 -1.95 -12.24 -3.32
N PHE A 284 -3.24 -11.91 -3.30
CA PHE A 284 -3.75 -10.72 -2.61
C PHE A 284 -3.60 -10.79 -1.08
N VAL A 285 -3.78 -11.97 -0.48
CA VAL A 285 -3.47 -12.19 0.96
C VAL A 285 -2.00 -11.89 1.25
N GLU A 286 -1.08 -12.38 0.42
CA GLU A 286 0.34 -12.09 0.60
C GLU A 286 0.68 -10.61 0.42
N ILE A 287 0.08 -9.94 -0.57
CA ILE A 287 0.23 -8.48 -0.79
C ILE A 287 -0.34 -7.67 0.38
N ALA A 288 -1.41 -8.16 1.02
CA ALA A 288 -2.00 -7.52 2.20
C ALA A 288 -1.06 -7.61 3.42
N GLN A 289 -0.43 -8.77 3.61
CA GLN A 289 0.43 -9.07 4.76
C GLN A 289 1.84 -8.50 4.64
N LYS A 290 2.38 -8.37 3.42
CA LYS A 290 3.72 -7.84 3.21
C LYS A 290 3.76 -6.35 3.55
N LYS A 291 4.40 -6.02 4.68
CA LYS A 291 4.61 -4.65 5.20
C LYS A 291 6.00 -4.06 4.87
N ASN A 292 6.81 -4.75 4.06
CA ASN A 292 8.14 -4.29 3.66
C ASN A 292 8.03 -3.60 2.30
N PHE A 293 7.74 -2.31 2.30
CA PHE A 293 7.60 -1.52 1.08
C PHE A 293 8.77 -0.59 0.92
N THR A 294 9.33 -0.54 -0.28
CA THR A 294 10.35 0.43 -0.66
C THR A 294 9.64 1.72 -1.08
N TYR A 295 9.43 2.69 -0.17
CA TYR A 295 8.98 4.04 -0.59
C TYR A 295 10.19 4.86 -1.00
N LEU A 296 10.12 5.35 -2.23
CA LEU A 296 11.07 6.30 -2.79
C LEU A 296 10.73 7.69 -2.25
N LEU A 297 11.34 8.07 -1.12
CA LEU A 297 11.24 9.44 -0.62
C LEU A 297 12.12 10.36 -1.49
N PRO A 298 11.59 11.48 -2.04
CA PRO A 298 12.43 12.49 -2.64
C PRO A 298 13.37 13.08 -1.57
N GLU A 299 14.65 13.28 -1.92
CA GLU A 299 15.51 14.14 -1.12
C GLU A 299 14.90 15.55 -1.08
N LYS A 300 14.98 16.20 0.10
CA LYS A 300 14.61 17.60 0.26
C LYS A 300 15.49 18.49 -0.60
#